data_AF-A0A9W4W6V4-F1
#
_entry.id   AF-A0A9W4W6V4-F1
#
_cell.length_a   1.000
_cell.length_b   1.000
_cell.length_c   1.000
_cell.angle_alpha   90.00
_cell.angle_beta   90.00
_cell.angle_gamma   90.00
#
_symmetry.space_group_name_H-M   'P 1'
#
loop_
_entity.id
_entity.type
_entity.pdbx_description
1 polymer ?
#
loop_
_entity_poly.entity_id
_entity_poly.type
_entity_poly.pdbx_seq_one_letter_code
_entity_poly.pdbx_strand_id
1 'polypeptide(L)'
;MMFRNSQPLLGCLLLLRCVTSSVLPRAGDDSSGHNWIDHNKVVPFTQNASPGFDGQLELRFNPNLYVSGGCDPYAAVDSSGNLGAGLRPTGGGRDGCGDGKGGQVYVRRGVSQGRVGIMYSYYFPKVRWAKGDDNGHTHYWASIVVWINRWGCDVDDATSAWPVGVSFTTDHLKWGVAKAGDITFKSSGVGVDMPTRPQIQIHDNAMAPFTGADGDKVYGRDVIGWKSLPDNALQALSDVKYEKTEVPFVDANFQRQLDAAYQESFYGGLSDQQGCVEEEASPAEESQSLPTAQATNPVRL
;
A
#
# COMPACT_ATOMS: atom_id res chain seq x y z
N MET A 1 -88.61 13.58 -18.41
CA MET A 1 -87.29 13.83 -19.02
C MET A 1 -86.28 13.96 -17.90
N MET A 2 -85.49 12.91 -17.66
CA MET A 2 -84.45 12.85 -16.64
C MET A 2 -83.18 13.54 -17.17
N PHE A 3 -82.61 14.49 -16.43
CA PHE A 3 -81.20 14.85 -16.58
C PHE A 3 -80.53 14.82 -15.22
N ARG A 4 -79.62 13.85 -15.10
CA ARG A 4 -78.84 13.48 -13.92
C ARG A 4 -77.51 14.23 -14.04
N ASN A 5 -77.26 15.18 -13.13
CA ASN A 5 -76.05 15.99 -13.12
C ASN A 5 -74.99 15.30 -12.25
N SER A 6 -73.92 14.83 -12.87
CA SER A 6 -72.84 14.09 -12.22
C SER A 6 -71.73 15.04 -11.76
N GLN A 7 -71.44 15.08 -10.45
CA GLN A 7 -70.22 15.69 -9.92
C GLN A 7 -69.03 14.74 -10.06
N PRO A 8 -67.81 15.20 -10.41
CA PRO A 8 -66.61 14.39 -10.29
C PRO A 8 -66.03 14.49 -8.88
N LEU A 9 -65.90 13.34 -8.21
CA LEU A 9 -65.10 13.16 -7.00
C LEU A 9 -63.61 13.27 -7.35
N LEU A 10 -62.95 14.30 -6.83
CA LEU A 10 -61.51 14.48 -6.93
C LEU A 10 -60.83 13.64 -5.84
N GLY A 11 -60.45 12.40 -6.20
CA GLY A 11 -59.69 11.51 -5.33
C GLY A 11 -58.25 11.99 -5.16
N CYS A 12 -57.88 12.39 -3.94
CA CYS A 12 -56.52 12.76 -3.59
C CYS A 12 -55.68 11.49 -3.38
N LEU A 13 -54.98 11.03 -4.43
CA LEU A 13 -53.99 9.95 -4.32
C LEU A 13 -52.72 10.51 -3.67
N LEU A 14 -52.51 10.20 -2.39
CA LEU A 14 -51.22 10.32 -1.71
C LEU A 14 -50.28 9.23 -2.27
N LEU A 15 -49.50 9.60 -3.28
CA LEU A 15 -48.39 8.77 -3.77
C LEU A 15 -47.26 8.79 -2.73
N LEU A 16 -47.23 7.77 -1.88
CA LEU A 16 -46.08 7.44 -1.05
C LEU A 16 -44.91 7.09 -2.00
N ARG A 17 -44.00 8.04 -2.23
CA ARG A 17 -42.77 7.78 -2.97
C ARG A 17 -41.86 6.90 -2.12
N CYS A 18 -41.98 5.58 -2.26
CA CYS A 18 -40.88 4.68 -1.94
C CYS A 18 -39.71 5.10 -2.83
N VAL A 19 -38.67 5.69 -2.22
CA VAL A 19 -37.38 5.84 -2.87
C VAL A 19 -36.77 4.44 -2.93
N THR A 20 -37.11 3.71 -3.99
CA THR A 20 -36.33 2.55 -4.37
C THR A 20 -34.97 3.08 -4.82
N SER A 21 -33.94 2.91 -3.99
CA SER A 21 -32.55 3.04 -4.43
C SER A 21 -32.31 2.01 -5.52
N SER A 22 -32.56 2.41 -6.76
CA SER A 22 -32.15 1.66 -7.93
C SER A 22 -30.63 1.70 -7.98
N VAL A 23 -29.99 0.60 -7.54
CA VAL A 23 -28.59 0.33 -7.83
C VAL A 23 -28.51 0.17 -9.36
N LEU A 24 -28.20 1.27 -10.05
CA LEU A 24 -27.91 1.25 -11.48
C LEU A 24 -26.66 0.36 -11.71
N PRO A 25 -26.57 -0.34 -12.85
CA PRO A 25 -25.53 -1.33 -13.09
C PRO A 25 -24.14 -0.71 -13.05
N ARG A 26 -23.28 -1.29 -12.20
CA ARG A 26 -21.84 -1.04 -12.09
C ARG A 26 -21.12 -1.69 -13.26
N ALA A 27 -21.24 -1.08 -14.45
CA ALA A 27 -20.78 -1.70 -15.67
C ALA A 27 -19.31 -2.16 -15.56
N GLY A 28 -19.07 -3.46 -15.34
CA GLY A 28 -17.76 -4.10 -15.34
C GLY A 28 -17.19 -4.57 -13.99
N ASP A 29 -17.64 -4.07 -12.84
CA ASP A 29 -17.14 -4.54 -11.53
C ASP A 29 -17.76 -5.90 -11.15
N ASP A 30 -16.94 -6.83 -10.66
CA ASP A 30 -17.35 -8.18 -10.22
C ASP A 30 -16.80 -8.44 -8.82
N SER A 31 -17.68 -8.61 -7.83
CA SER A 31 -17.25 -8.99 -6.47
C SER A 31 -17.01 -10.48 -6.32
N SER A 32 -17.21 -11.30 -7.35
CA SER A 32 -17.03 -12.75 -7.25
C SER A 32 -17.84 -13.38 -6.09
N GLY A 33 -19.03 -12.83 -5.82
CA GLY A 33 -19.94 -13.32 -4.76
C GLY A 33 -19.80 -12.62 -3.40
N HIS A 34 -18.82 -11.72 -3.22
CA HIS A 34 -18.69 -10.93 -2.00
C HIS A 34 -19.75 -9.81 -1.93
N ASN A 35 -20.12 -9.42 -0.71
CA ASN A 35 -21.09 -8.35 -0.48
C ASN A 35 -20.48 -6.99 -0.77
N TRP A 36 -21.31 -6.09 -1.31
CA TRP A 36 -20.97 -4.68 -1.41
C TRP A 36 -21.75 -3.87 -0.40
N ILE A 37 -21.05 -3.02 0.33
CA ILE A 37 -21.62 -2.08 1.28
C ILE A 37 -21.20 -0.66 0.92
N ASP A 38 -21.93 0.35 1.40
CA ASP A 38 -21.55 1.75 1.15
C ASP A 38 -20.10 1.99 1.57
N HIS A 39 -19.33 2.74 0.78
CA HIS A 39 -17.90 2.95 1.00
C HIS A 39 -17.58 3.53 2.38
N ASN A 40 -18.51 4.26 2.99
CA ASN A 40 -18.38 4.87 4.31
C ASN A 40 -18.90 3.99 5.47
N LYS A 41 -19.37 2.78 5.17
CA LYS A 41 -19.79 1.76 6.14
C LYS A 41 -18.78 0.63 6.31
N VAL A 42 -17.76 0.56 5.45
CA VAL A 42 -16.65 -0.37 5.61
C VAL A 42 -15.91 -0.02 6.89
N VAL A 43 -15.84 -0.98 7.82
CA VAL A 43 -15.13 -0.80 9.09
C VAL A 43 -13.63 -1.00 8.84
N PRO A 44 -12.77 0.01 9.08
CA PRO A 44 -11.33 -0.14 8.94
C PRO A 44 -10.76 -1.09 10.00
N PHE A 45 -9.63 -1.70 9.67
CA PHE A 45 -8.80 -2.45 10.59
C PHE A 45 -7.98 -1.48 11.47
N THR A 46 -7.85 -1.83 12.73
CA THR A 46 -6.84 -1.22 13.61
C THR A 46 -5.43 -1.53 13.09
N GLN A 47 -4.45 -0.68 13.40
CA GLN A 47 -3.06 -0.94 13.04
C GLN A 47 -2.60 -2.37 13.45
N ASN A 48 -2.28 -3.18 12.44
CA ASN A 48 -1.85 -4.57 12.59
C ASN A 48 -0.95 -4.97 11.39
N ALA A 49 0.34 -4.68 11.51
CA ALA A 49 1.32 -5.07 10.49
C ALA A 49 1.54 -6.59 10.45
N SER A 50 2.24 -7.09 9.44
CA SER A 50 2.62 -8.50 9.31
C SER A 50 3.40 -8.98 10.55
N PRO A 51 3.35 -10.28 10.92
CA PRO A 51 4.12 -10.76 12.07
C PRO A 51 5.64 -10.71 11.83
N GLY A 52 6.40 -10.54 12.91
CA GLY A 52 7.87 -10.65 12.91
C GLY A 52 8.58 -9.46 12.24
N PHE A 53 9.73 -9.75 11.62
CA PHE A 53 10.60 -8.76 10.98
C PHE A 53 9.89 -7.97 9.87
N ASP A 54 9.01 -8.63 9.10
CA ASP A 54 8.23 -7.97 8.05
C ASP A 54 7.42 -6.80 8.61
N GLY A 55 6.70 -7.01 9.72
CA GLY A 55 5.90 -5.97 10.35
C GLY A 55 6.71 -4.80 10.90
N GLN A 56 7.93 -5.08 11.39
CA GLN A 56 8.82 -4.02 11.87
C GLN A 56 9.20 -3.07 10.73
N LEU A 57 9.54 -3.61 9.56
CA LEU A 57 9.84 -2.81 8.37
C LEU A 57 8.57 -2.07 7.87
N GLU A 58 7.43 -2.75 7.81
CA GLU A 58 6.15 -2.17 7.41
C GLU A 58 5.71 -0.98 8.28
N LEU A 59 5.98 -1.01 9.59
CA LEU A 59 5.70 0.11 10.48
C LEU A 59 6.75 1.23 10.36
N ARG A 60 8.03 0.86 10.28
CA ARG A 60 9.16 1.80 10.20
C ARG A 60 9.07 2.69 8.96
N PHE A 61 8.73 2.12 7.80
CA PHE A 61 8.73 2.84 6.53
C PHE A 61 7.34 3.31 6.07
N ASN A 62 6.32 3.25 6.95
CA ASN A 62 4.94 3.63 6.63
C ASN A 62 4.86 5.11 6.15
N PRO A 63 4.52 5.40 4.89
CA PRO A 63 4.50 6.75 4.34
C PRO A 63 3.54 7.68 5.09
N ASN A 64 3.86 8.97 5.15
CA ASN A 64 2.86 9.98 5.47
C ASN A 64 2.26 10.46 4.15
N LEU A 65 0.93 10.47 4.06
CA LEU A 65 0.23 10.88 2.86
C LEU A 65 -0.60 12.14 3.12
N TYR A 66 -0.31 13.17 2.33
CA TYR A 66 -1.14 14.36 2.18
C TYR A 66 -2.13 14.19 1.02
N VAL A 67 -3.40 14.50 1.24
CA VAL A 67 -4.42 14.49 0.18
C VAL A 67 -4.68 15.93 -0.23
N SER A 68 -4.11 16.35 -1.36
CA SER A 68 -4.22 17.72 -1.84
C SER A 68 -5.43 17.96 -2.74
N GLY A 69 -6.02 16.89 -3.29
CA GLY A 69 -7.20 16.93 -4.15
C GLY A 69 -7.85 15.55 -4.27
N GLY A 70 -9.12 15.52 -4.69
CA GLY A 70 -9.89 14.29 -4.82
C GLY A 70 -10.45 13.74 -3.51
N CYS A 71 -10.65 12.43 -3.47
CA CYS A 71 -11.15 11.71 -2.31
C CYS A 71 -10.05 11.48 -1.26
N ASP A 72 -10.45 11.39 0.01
CA ASP A 72 -9.57 10.81 1.03
C ASP A 72 -9.50 9.27 0.86
N PRO A 73 -8.47 8.60 1.41
CA PRO A 73 -8.43 7.14 1.49
C PRO A 73 -9.55 6.57 2.39
N TYR A 74 -10.06 5.39 2.02
CA TYR A 74 -11.06 4.61 2.77
C TYR A 74 -10.58 3.17 2.95
N ALA A 75 -11.19 2.44 3.88
CA ALA A 75 -11.09 0.98 3.89
C ALA A 75 -11.82 0.41 2.65
N ALA A 76 -11.16 -0.49 1.93
CA ALA A 76 -11.71 -1.17 0.76
C ALA A 76 -12.55 -2.40 1.14
N VAL A 77 -12.19 -3.04 2.26
CA VAL A 77 -12.77 -4.28 2.75
C VAL A 77 -12.80 -4.26 4.28
N ASP A 78 -13.81 -4.89 4.89
CA ASP A 78 -13.88 -5.10 6.33
C ASP A 78 -13.49 -6.54 6.74
N SER A 79 -13.45 -6.81 8.04
CA SER A 79 -13.12 -8.12 8.60
C SER A 79 -14.15 -9.22 8.34
N SER A 80 -15.28 -8.92 7.67
CA SER A 80 -16.28 -9.88 7.22
C SER A 80 -16.13 -10.22 5.72
N GLY A 81 -15.21 -9.56 5.01
CA GLY A 81 -15.07 -9.66 3.56
C GLY A 81 -16.06 -8.79 2.78
N ASN A 82 -16.78 -7.87 3.44
CA ASN A 82 -17.63 -6.93 2.71
C ASN A 82 -16.75 -5.88 2.03
N LEU A 83 -17.00 -5.63 0.75
CA LEU A 83 -16.26 -4.68 -0.07
C LEU A 83 -16.98 -3.32 -0.11
N GLY A 84 -16.20 -2.23 -0.10
CA GLY A 84 -16.71 -0.89 -0.33
C GLY A 84 -17.20 -0.72 -1.76
N ALA A 85 -18.47 -0.38 -1.93
CA ALA A 85 -19.14 -0.20 -3.22
C ALA A 85 -18.62 0.97 -4.07
N GLY A 86 -17.64 1.72 -3.55
CA GLY A 86 -17.12 2.94 -4.17
C GLY A 86 -18.16 4.05 -4.28
N LEU A 87 -17.86 5.03 -5.14
CA LEU A 87 -18.73 6.14 -5.47
C LEU A 87 -18.75 6.36 -6.97
N ARG A 88 -19.91 6.77 -7.49
CA ARG A 88 -20.00 7.22 -8.87
C ARG A 88 -19.11 8.47 -9.07
N PRO A 89 -18.35 8.59 -10.18
CA PRO A 89 -17.44 9.70 -10.44
C PRO A 89 -18.17 11.01 -10.82
N THR A 90 -19.11 11.46 -9.99
CA THR A 90 -19.90 12.68 -10.21
C THR A 90 -19.82 13.66 -9.04
N GLY A 91 -20.36 14.87 -9.21
CA GLY A 91 -20.26 15.97 -8.24
C GLY A 91 -18.96 16.77 -8.38
N GLY A 92 -18.46 17.32 -7.27
CA GLY A 92 -17.07 17.75 -7.11
C GLY A 92 -16.11 16.56 -6.90
N GLY A 93 -14.80 16.82 -6.95
CA GLY A 93 -13.77 15.79 -6.76
C GLY A 93 -13.84 15.10 -5.39
N ARG A 94 -14.20 15.85 -4.34
CA ARG A 94 -14.27 15.37 -2.95
C ARG A 94 -15.70 15.08 -2.45
N ASP A 95 -16.71 15.32 -3.29
CA ASP A 95 -18.12 15.15 -2.91
C ASP A 95 -18.42 13.70 -2.51
N GLY A 96 -18.91 13.50 -1.29
CA GLY A 96 -19.25 12.19 -0.74
C GLY A 96 -18.05 11.36 -0.26
N CYS A 97 -16.81 11.83 -0.46
CA CYS A 97 -15.59 11.11 -0.08
C CYS A 97 -14.55 11.97 0.67
N GLY A 98 -14.96 13.09 1.25
CA GLY A 98 -14.08 13.99 2.00
C GLY A 98 -13.92 13.71 3.49
N ASP A 99 -14.49 12.61 3.97
CA ASP A 99 -14.41 12.17 5.37
C ASP A 99 -14.05 10.68 5.43
N GLY A 100 -12.83 10.35 5.02
CA GLY A 100 -12.31 8.98 5.07
C GLY A 100 -12.15 8.41 6.48
N LYS A 101 -12.50 9.17 7.53
CA LYS A 101 -12.38 8.78 8.95
C LYS A 101 -10.99 8.24 9.33
N GLY A 102 -9.94 8.84 8.77
CA GLY A 102 -8.56 8.39 8.98
C GLY A 102 -8.01 7.45 7.90
N GLY A 103 -8.87 6.84 7.07
CA GLY A 103 -8.48 5.95 5.98
C GLY A 103 -7.79 4.66 6.43
N GLN A 104 -7.34 3.85 5.47
CA GLN A 104 -6.58 2.62 5.71
C GLN A 104 -5.39 2.55 4.76
N VAL A 105 -4.28 1.97 5.23
CA VAL A 105 -3.16 1.58 4.37
C VAL A 105 -3.01 0.07 4.41
N TYR A 106 -2.97 -0.54 3.23
CA TYR A 106 -2.66 -1.95 3.07
C TYR A 106 -1.18 -2.08 2.70
N VAL A 107 -0.46 -3.00 3.32
CA VAL A 107 0.98 -3.14 3.09
C VAL A 107 1.38 -4.57 2.76
N ARG A 108 2.37 -4.71 1.88
CA ARG A 108 3.02 -5.99 1.60
C ARG A 108 4.49 -5.78 1.26
N ARG A 109 5.37 -6.50 1.98
CA ARG A 109 6.79 -6.60 1.64
C ARG A 109 7.03 -7.66 0.56
N GLY A 110 7.96 -7.37 -0.35
CA GLY A 110 8.42 -8.30 -1.38
C GLY A 110 9.88 -8.05 -1.77
N VAL A 111 10.32 -8.79 -2.78
CA VAL A 111 11.65 -8.67 -3.38
C VAL A 111 11.48 -8.57 -4.90
N SER A 112 12.19 -7.63 -5.52
CA SER A 112 12.35 -7.58 -6.97
C SER A 112 13.81 -7.32 -7.29
N GLN A 113 14.37 -8.06 -8.27
CA GLN A 113 15.78 -7.96 -8.65
C GLN A 113 16.76 -8.08 -7.46
N GLY A 114 16.45 -8.97 -6.50
CA GLY A 114 17.25 -9.15 -5.28
C GLY A 114 17.12 -8.03 -4.23
N ARG A 115 16.35 -6.98 -4.52
CA ARG A 115 16.18 -5.83 -3.63
C ARG A 115 14.82 -5.85 -2.92
N VAL A 116 14.81 -5.42 -1.66
CA VAL A 116 13.59 -5.40 -0.83
C VAL A 116 12.78 -4.14 -1.11
N GLY A 117 11.50 -4.33 -1.43
CA GLY A 117 10.52 -3.26 -1.58
C GLY A 117 9.31 -3.50 -0.69
N ILE A 118 8.77 -2.43 -0.12
CA ILE A 118 7.58 -2.46 0.73
C ILE A 118 6.49 -1.62 0.08
N MET A 119 5.45 -2.28 -0.43
CA MET A 119 4.34 -1.63 -1.12
C MET A 119 3.27 -1.23 -0.11
N TYR A 120 2.91 0.05 -0.10
CA TYR A 120 1.80 0.63 0.65
C TYR A 120 0.75 1.10 -0.33
N SER A 121 -0.49 0.67 -0.14
CA SER A 121 -1.58 0.92 -1.07
C SER A 121 -2.80 1.51 -0.38
N TYR A 122 -3.43 2.45 -1.08
CA TYR A 122 -4.54 3.27 -0.61
C TYR A 122 -5.73 3.09 -1.55
N TYR A 123 -6.90 2.85 -0.99
CA TYR A 123 -8.14 2.77 -1.73
C TYR A 123 -8.92 4.08 -1.66
N PHE A 124 -9.43 4.52 -2.81
CA PHE A 124 -10.29 5.69 -2.93
C PHE A 124 -11.63 5.25 -3.56
N PRO A 125 -12.78 5.69 -3.01
CA PRO A 125 -14.10 5.30 -3.51
C PRO A 125 -14.34 5.66 -4.99
N LYS A 126 -13.72 6.75 -5.44
CA LYS A 126 -13.71 7.21 -6.83
C LYS A 126 -12.45 8.02 -7.08
N VAL A 127 -12.14 8.22 -8.36
CA VAL A 127 -11.17 9.21 -8.81
C VAL A 127 -11.76 10.08 -9.90
N ARG A 128 -11.33 11.35 -9.96
CA ARG A 128 -11.74 12.30 -10.98
C ARG A 128 -10.63 13.31 -11.24
N TRP A 129 -10.20 13.43 -12.49
CA TRP A 129 -9.16 14.37 -12.90
C TRP A 129 -9.73 15.62 -13.60
N ALA A 130 -11.02 15.62 -13.95
CA ALA A 130 -11.71 16.80 -14.49
C ALA A 130 -13.24 16.73 -14.28
N LYS A 131 -13.93 17.84 -14.59
CA LYS A 131 -15.40 17.91 -14.62
C LYS A 131 -15.95 17.13 -15.82
N GLY A 132 -17.16 16.60 -15.70
CA GLY A 132 -17.81 15.76 -16.72
C GLY A 132 -17.81 14.28 -16.33
N ASP A 133 -18.77 13.54 -16.88
CA ASP A 133 -19.05 12.15 -16.46
C ASP A 133 -18.00 11.14 -16.98
N ASP A 134 -17.24 11.49 -18.03
CA ASP A 134 -16.19 10.64 -18.61
C ASP A 134 -14.79 10.89 -17.99
N ASN A 135 -14.68 11.82 -17.03
CA ASN A 135 -13.41 12.27 -16.46
C ASN A 135 -13.16 11.70 -15.06
N GLY A 136 -13.39 10.40 -14.91
CA GLY A 136 -13.18 9.67 -13.67
C GLY A 136 -13.78 8.26 -13.73
N HIS A 137 -13.62 7.51 -12.64
CA HIS A 137 -14.27 6.22 -12.47
C HIS A 137 -14.47 5.88 -10.99
N THR A 138 -15.35 4.91 -10.75
CA THR A 138 -15.53 4.26 -9.44
C THR A 138 -14.29 3.43 -9.13
N HIS A 139 -13.90 3.38 -7.85
CA HIS A 139 -12.74 2.65 -7.33
C HIS A 139 -11.39 3.14 -7.87
N TYR A 140 -10.46 3.47 -6.99
CA TYR A 140 -9.09 3.74 -7.38
C TYR A 140 -8.11 3.20 -6.34
N TRP A 141 -7.07 2.52 -6.80
CA TRP A 141 -5.95 2.11 -5.98
C TRP A 141 -4.71 2.91 -6.38
N ALA A 142 -4.09 3.54 -5.40
CA ALA A 142 -2.80 4.20 -5.56
C ALA A 142 -1.78 3.53 -4.64
N SER A 143 -0.54 3.41 -5.08
CA SER A 143 0.51 2.70 -4.35
C SER A 143 1.83 3.45 -4.32
N ILE A 144 2.57 3.24 -3.24
CA ILE A 144 3.97 3.67 -3.07
C ILE A 144 4.77 2.43 -2.69
N VAL A 145 5.92 2.22 -3.33
CA VAL A 145 6.91 1.23 -2.89
C VAL A 145 8.08 1.98 -2.27
N VAL A 146 8.38 1.67 -1.01
CA VAL A 146 9.61 2.12 -0.37
C VAL A 146 10.68 1.08 -0.61
N TRP A 147 11.73 1.47 -1.32
CA TRP A 147 12.89 0.64 -1.61
C TRP A 147 13.93 0.84 -0.52
N ILE A 148 14.39 -0.24 0.08
CA ILE A 148 15.32 -0.19 1.20
C ILE A 148 16.64 -0.88 0.85
N ASN A 149 17.70 -0.46 1.53
CA ASN A 149 18.96 -1.16 1.61
C ASN A 149 19.28 -1.45 3.09
N ARG A 150 20.14 -2.43 3.35
CA ARG A 150 20.56 -2.82 4.70
C ARG A 150 22.04 -2.58 4.90
N TRP A 151 22.40 -2.06 6.08
CA TRP A 151 23.78 -1.82 6.49
C TRP A 151 24.11 -2.63 7.75
N GLY A 152 25.16 -3.44 7.72
CA GLY A 152 25.51 -4.34 8.83
C GLY A 152 24.92 -5.76 8.67
N CYS A 153 25.23 -6.60 9.67
CA CYS A 153 25.21 -8.06 9.51
C CYS A 153 24.03 -8.75 10.16
N ASP A 154 23.36 -8.08 11.10
CA ASP A 154 22.14 -8.61 11.66
C ASP A 154 21.04 -8.50 10.61
N VAL A 155 20.60 -9.66 10.12
CA VAL A 155 19.61 -9.73 9.06
C VAL A 155 18.20 -9.44 9.54
N ASP A 156 17.98 -9.55 10.86
CA ASP A 156 16.70 -9.38 11.54
C ASP A 156 16.59 -8.03 12.29
N ASP A 157 17.61 -7.18 12.20
CA ASP A 157 17.59 -5.83 12.76
C ASP A 157 16.95 -4.83 11.78
N ALA A 158 15.71 -4.42 12.04
CA ALA A 158 15.02 -3.45 11.19
C ALA A 158 15.64 -2.03 11.26
N THR A 159 16.42 -1.72 12.29
CA THR A 159 17.07 -0.41 12.44
C THR A 159 18.26 -0.22 11.49
N SER A 160 18.81 -1.34 11.01
CA SER A 160 19.88 -1.42 10.02
C SER A 160 19.42 -1.11 8.58
N ALA A 161 18.11 -1.05 8.35
CA ALA A 161 17.53 -0.76 7.05
C ALA A 161 17.21 0.73 6.88
N TRP A 162 17.47 1.25 5.67
CA TRP A 162 17.18 2.64 5.29
C TRP A 162 16.58 2.75 3.89
N PRO A 163 15.72 3.76 3.64
CA PRO A 163 15.15 3.97 2.33
C PRO A 163 16.22 4.54 1.39
N VAL A 164 16.31 3.98 0.19
CA VAL A 164 17.20 4.44 -0.89
C VAL A 164 16.45 5.15 -2.01
N GLY A 165 15.13 4.98 -2.04
CA GLY A 165 14.24 5.64 -2.98
C GLY A 165 12.81 5.19 -2.78
N VAL A 166 11.91 5.84 -3.50
CA VAL A 166 10.50 5.45 -3.57
C VAL A 166 10.03 5.42 -5.01
N SER A 167 9.12 4.51 -5.29
CA SER A 167 8.32 4.50 -6.52
C SER A 167 6.87 4.74 -6.13
N PHE A 168 6.11 5.48 -6.92
CA PHE A 168 4.72 5.80 -6.61
C PHE A 168 3.86 5.84 -7.88
N THR A 169 2.59 5.46 -7.76
CA THR A 169 1.68 5.46 -8.92
C THR A 169 1.32 6.88 -9.32
N THR A 170 1.70 7.30 -10.53
CA THR A 170 1.26 8.57 -11.11
C THR A 170 -0.08 8.42 -11.83
N ASP A 171 -0.41 7.19 -12.23
CA ASP A 171 -1.70 6.83 -12.81
C ASP A 171 -1.81 5.30 -12.96
N HIS A 172 -2.66 4.62 -12.19
CA HIS A 172 -2.87 3.16 -12.27
C HIS A 172 -1.56 2.36 -12.21
N LEU A 173 -1.13 1.80 -13.35
CA LEU A 173 0.08 0.98 -13.51
C LEU A 173 1.31 1.79 -13.94
N LYS A 174 1.19 3.12 -14.04
CA LYS A 174 2.30 4.02 -14.34
C LYS A 174 2.98 4.45 -13.05
N TRP A 175 4.29 4.29 -13.00
CA TRP A 175 5.12 4.58 -11.83
C TRP A 175 6.00 5.80 -12.08
N GLY A 176 5.92 6.76 -11.16
CA GLY A 176 6.93 7.79 -10.94
C GLY A 176 7.92 7.32 -9.88
N VAL A 177 9.04 8.03 -9.76
CA VAL A 177 10.16 7.67 -8.88
C VAL A 177 10.73 8.91 -8.22
N ALA A 178 11.26 8.75 -7.01
CA ALA A 178 12.08 9.77 -6.34
C ALA A 178 13.22 9.07 -5.59
N LYS A 179 14.45 9.51 -5.81
CA LYS A 179 15.60 9.00 -5.04
C LYS A 179 15.53 9.54 -3.61
N ALA A 180 16.24 8.92 -2.67
CA ALA A 180 16.25 9.37 -1.27
C ALA A 180 16.61 10.87 -1.11
N GLY A 181 17.41 11.46 -2.00
CA GLY A 181 17.74 12.89 -1.98
C GLY A 181 16.65 13.82 -2.55
N ASP A 182 15.68 13.28 -3.29
CA ASP A 182 14.61 14.04 -3.96
C ASP A 182 13.28 14.01 -3.19
N ILE A 183 13.25 13.37 -2.02
CA ILE A 183 12.07 13.23 -1.17
C ILE A 183 12.44 13.45 0.31
N THR A 184 11.51 14.00 1.07
CA THR A 184 11.69 14.20 2.51
C THR A 184 11.19 13.00 3.31
N PHE A 185 11.90 12.69 4.41
CA PHE A 185 11.51 11.65 5.35
C PHE A 185 11.28 12.26 6.73
N LYS A 186 10.32 11.72 7.48
CA LYS A 186 10.05 12.09 8.87
C LYS A 186 10.18 10.91 9.80
N SER A 187 10.42 11.22 11.07
CA SER A 187 10.36 10.26 12.18
C SER A 187 8.93 9.74 12.36
N SER A 188 8.80 8.56 12.98
CA SER A 188 7.53 7.97 13.43
C SER A 188 6.82 8.82 14.51
N GLY A 189 7.52 9.79 15.11
CA GLY A 189 6.99 10.63 16.19
C GLY A 189 7.06 9.98 17.57
N VAL A 190 7.55 8.73 17.67
CA VAL A 190 7.79 8.02 18.93
C VAL A 190 9.32 7.93 19.13
N GLY A 191 9.83 8.59 20.17
CA GLY A 191 11.25 8.53 20.53
C GLY A 191 12.19 9.30 19.60
N VAL A 192 13.48 8.95 19.64
CA VAL A 192 14.56 9.51 18.79
C VAL A 192 14.67 8.77 17.44
N ASP A 193 13.54 8.27 16.93
CA ASP A 193 13.51 7.49 15.71
C ASP A 193 13.99 8.32 14.51
N MET A 194 14.94 7.75 13.78
CA MET A 194 15.50 8.36 12.58
C MET A 194 14.44 8.53 11.48
N PRO A 195 14.55 9.58 10.65
CA PRO A 195 13.56 9.90 9.64
C PRO A 195 13.54 8.83 8.54
N THR A 196 12.49 8.03 8.52
CA THR A 196 12.34 6.86 7.63
C THR A 196 11.00 6.83 6.91
N ARG A 197 10.04 7.69 7.28
CA ARG A 197 8.70 7.74 6.70
C ARG A 197 8.67 8.76 5.56
N PRO A 198 8.60 8.35 4.28
CA PRO A 198 8.57 9.29 3.17
C PRO A 198 7.31 10.17 3.23
N GLN A 199 7.45 11.45 2.87
CA GLN A 199 6.31 12.37 2.72
C GLN A 199 5.83 12.36 1.27
N ILE A 200 4.60 11.90 1.06
CA ILE A 200 3.98 11.78 -0.27
C ILE A 200 2.69 12.59 -0.27
N GLN A 201 2.30 13.07 -1.44
CA GLN A 201 0.97 13.61 -1.67
C GLN A 201 0.25 12.88 -2.79
N ILE A 202 -1.07 12.97 -2.78
CA ILE A 202 -1.93 12.60 -3.91
C ILE A 202 -2.84 13.76 -4.28
N HIS A 203 -2.94 14.04 -5.57
CA HIS A 203 -3.94 14.93 -6.15
C HIS A 203 -4.75 14.15 -7.18
N ASP A 204 -6.03 13.93 -6.89
CA ASP A 204 -6.91 13.13 -7.72
C ASP A 204 -6.37 11.70 -7.94
N ASN A 205 -5.76 11.41 -9.09
CA ASN A 205 -5.17 10.11 -9.42
C ASN A 205 -3.64 10.05 -9.24
N ALA A 206 -2.96 11.18 -9.16
CA ALA A 206 -1.50 11.23 -9.27
C ALA A 206 -0.81 11.39 -7.91
N MET A 207 0.03 10.43 -7.54
CA MET A 207 0.96 10.58 -6.42
C MET A 207 2.24 11.32 -6.85
N ALA A 208 2.83 12.04 -5.90
CA ALA A 208 4.10 12.74 -6.05
C ALA A 208 4.78 12.94 -4.68
N PRO A 209 6.10 13.22 -4.63
CA PRO A 209 6.75 13.69 -3.41
C PRO A 209 6.04 14.93 -2.85
N PHE A 210 5.84 14.97 -1.53
CA PHE A 210 5.27 16.14 -0.88
C PHE A 210 6.36 17.19 -0.66
N THR A 211 6.09 18.42 -1.13
CA THR A 211 7.01 19.57 -1.04
C THR A 211 6.43 20.74 -0.23
N GLY A 212 5.27 20.54 0.42
CA GLY A 212 4.61 21.54 1.26
C GLY A 212 5.26 21.69 2.64
N ALA A 213 4.67 22.55 3.47
CA ALA A 213 5.22 22.93 4.77
C ALA A 213 4.73 22.03 5.91
N ASP A 214 5.51 21.96 6.99
CA ASP A 214 5.10 21.29 8.22
C ASP A 214 3.89 22.00 8.84
N GLY A 215 2.76 21.29 8.95
CA GLY A 215 1.46 21.84 9.37
C GLY A 215 0.34 21.54 8.38
N ASP A 216 0.67 21.23 7.13
CA ASP A 216 -0.24 20.57 6.21
C ASP A 216 -0.66 19.20 6.79
N LYS A 217 -1.85 18.72 6.45
CA LYS A 217 -2.41 17.45 6.96
C LYS A 217 -1.71 16.22 6.36
N VAL A 218 -0.38 16.15 6.49
CA VAL A 218 0.48 15.04 6.09
C VAL A 218 0.71 14.15 7.30
N TYR A 219 0.11 12.96 7.28
CA TYR A 219 0.15 12.03 8.41
C TYR A 219 0.15 10.58 7.94
N GLY A 220 0.68 9.71 8.80
CA GLY A 220 0.63 8.27 8.66
C GLY A 220 -0.73 7.72 9.06
N ARG A 221 -1.14 6.62 8.43
CA ARG A 221 -2.43 5.95 8.72
C ARG A 221 -2.18 4.56 9.27
N ASP A 222 -3.22 4.00 9.87
CA ASP A 222 -3.18 2.62 10.37
C ASP A 222 -2.91 1.65 9.23
N VAL A 223 -1.88 0.84 9.43
CA VAL A 223 -1.42 -0.16 8.49
C VAL A 223 -2.04 -1.51 8.82
N ILE A 224 -2.52 -2.21 7.79
CA ILE A 224 -2.87 -3.63 7.85
C ILE A 224 -1.95 -4.41 6.90
N GLY A 225 -1.14 -5.30 7.47
CA GLY A 225 -0.24 -6.18 6.71
C GLY A 225 -1.00 -7.24 5.95
N TRP A 226 -0.57 -7.56 4.72
CA TRP A 226 -1.16 -8.64 3.92
C TRP A 226 -1.26 -9.96 4.69
N LYS A 227 -0.22 -10.29 5.47
CA LYS A 227 -0.16 -11.51 6.31
C LYS A 227 -0.99 -11.43 7.59
N SER A 228 -1.58 -10.27 7.87
CA SER A 228 -2.38 -9.99 9.06
C SER A 228 -3.85 -9.73 8.73
N LEU A 229 -4.23 -9.75 7.44
CA LEU A 229 -5.62 -9.69 7.01
C LEU A 229 -6.38 -10.95 7.47
N PRO A 230 -7.62 -10.81 7.98
CA PRO A 230 -8.51 -11.95 8.16
C PRO A 230 -8.78 -12.66 6.84
N ASP A 231 -8.96 -13.99 6.88
CA ASP A 231 -9.09 -14.84 5.69
C ASP A 231 -10.17 -14.37 4.71
N ASN A 232 -11.32 -13.93 5.22
CA ASN A 232 -12.41 -13.41 4.39
C ASN A 232 -12.09 -12.07 3.71
N ALA A 233 -11.36 -11.18 4.38
CA ALA A 233 -10.90 -9.93 3.78
C ALA A 233 -9.83 -10.20 2.71
N LEU A 234 -8.91 -11.12 3.00
CA LEU A 234 -7.89 -11.58 2.05
C LEU A 234 -8.53 -12.19 0.80
N GLN A 235 -9.51 -13.09 0.98
CA GLN A 235 -10.25 -13.71 -0.10
C GLN A 235 -11.02 -12.66 -0.92
N ALA A 236 -11.74 -11.75 -0.27
CA ALA A 236 -12.50 -10.70 -0.95
C ALA A 236 -11.63 -9.76 -1.79
N LEU A 237 -10.47 -9.35 -1.28
CA LEU A 237 -9.51 -8.54 -2.03
C LEU A 237 -8.88 -9.32 -3.20
N SER A 238 -8.67 -10.63 -3.04
CA SER A 238 -8.09 -11.48 -4.08
C SER A 238 -9.06 -11.76 -5.23
N ASP A 239 -10.35 -11.85 -4.91
CA ASP A 239 -11.38 -12.24 -5.88
C ASP A 239 -12.00 -11.07 -6.65
N VAL A 240 -12.05 -9.88 -6.03
CA VAL A 240 -12.70 -8.72 -6.62
C VAL A 240 -12.01 -8.29 -7.91
N LYS A 241 -12.81 -7.98 -8.93
CA LYS A 241 -12.35 -7.38 -10.19
C LYS A 241 -13.02 -6.04 -10.33
N TYR A 242 -12.22 -4.98 -10.31
CA TYR A 242 -12.72 -3.65 -10.65
C TYR A 242 -12.55 -3.41 -12.15
N GLU A 243 -13.49 -2.69 -12.77
CA GLU A 243 -13.48 -2.42 -14.22
C GLU A 243 -12.23 -1.63 -14.64
N LYS A 244 -11.80 -0.67 -13.82
CA LYS A 244 -10.77 0.33 -14.17
C LYS A 244 -9.52 0.26 -13.30
N THR A 245 -9.50 -0.55 -12.26
CA THR A 245 -8.36 -0.63 -11.33
C THR A 245 -8.18 -2.06 -10.84
N GLU A 246 -7.13 -2.31 -10.08
CA GLU A 246 -6.83 -3.63 -9.53
C GLU A 246 -6.28 -3.48 -8.12
N VAL A 247 -6.51 -4.47 -7.27
CA VAL A 247 -5.87 -4.51 -5.95
C VAL A 247 -4.38 -4.83 -6.17
N PRO A 248 -3.45 -3.93 -5.83
CA PRO A 248 -2.07 -4.05 -6.34
C PRO A 248 -1.22 -5.07 -5.55
N PHE A 249 -1.60 -5.40 -4.32
CA PHE A 249 -0.81 -6.19 -3.39
C PHE A 249 -1.31 -7.64 -3.18
N VAL A 250 -2.33 -8.08 -3.93
CA VAL A 250 -2.78 -9.49 -3.89
C VAL A 250 -1.81 -10.39 -4.66
N ASP A 251 -1.82 -11.69 -4.38
CA ASP A 251 -0.87 -12.65 -4.97
C ASP A 251 -0.79 -12.59 -6.49
N ALA A 252 -1.95 -12.43 -7.16
CA ALA A 252 -2.03 -12.35 -8.61
C ALA A 252 -1.28 -11.13 -9.19
N ASN A 253 -1.17 -10.04 -8.42
CA ASN A 253 -0.78 -8.71 -8.91
C ASN A 253 0.55 -8.21 -8.33
N PHE A 254 0.89 -8.66 -7.12
CA PHE A 254 1.95 -8.07 -6.32
C PHE A 254 3.31 -8.08 -7.03
N GLN A 255 3.74 -9.23 -7.55
CA GLN A 255 5.08 -9.33 -8.14
C GLN A 255 5.21 -8.45 -9.40
N ARG A 256 4.23 -8.48 -10.32
CA ARG A 256 4.29 -7.65 -11.55
C ARG A 256 4.29 -6.15 -11.24
N GLN A 257 3.56 -5.74 -10.20
CA GLN A 257 3.50 -4.35 -9.74
C GLN A 257 4.83 -3.94 -9.11
N LEU A 258 5.41 -4.82 -8.27
CA LEU A 258 6.70 -4.58 -7.63
C LEU A 258 7.84 -4.51 -8.65
N ASP A 259 7.84 -5.38 -9.66
CA ASP A 259 8.81 -5.37 -10.75
C ASP A 259 8.66 -4.11 -11.61
N ALA A 260 7.43 -3.70 -11.93
CA ALA A 260 7.18 -2.46 -12.67
C ALA A 260 7.62 -1.20 -11.90
N ALA A 261 7.57 -1.24 -10.57
CA ALA A 261 8.00 -0.16 -9.71
C ALA A 261 9.52 -0.11 -9.52
N TYR A 262 10.27 -1.18 -9.84
CA TYR A 262 11.70 -1.27 -9.55
C TYR A 262 12.54 -0.27 -10.35
N GLN A 263 13.59 0.25 -9.72
CA GLN A 263 14.63 1.03 -10.38
C GLN A 263 16.01 0.68 -9.84
N GLU A 264 16.89 0.22 -10.73
CA GLU A 264 18.31 -0.03 -10.41
C GLU A 264 18.99 1.25 -9.89
N SER A 265 18.59 2.41 -10.41
CA SER A 265 19.23 3.69 -10.08
C SER A 265 19.10 4.13 -8.62
N PHE A 266 18.24 3.49 -7.81
CA PHE A 266 18.20 3.67 -6.36
C PHE A 266 19.42 3.08 -5.65
N TYR A 267 20.07 2.10 -6.28
CA TYR A 267 21.13 1.29 -5.68
C TYR A 267 22.52 1.55 -6.28
N GLY A 268 22.65 2.58 -7.13
CA GLY A 268 23.92 2.92 -7.77
C GLY A 268 25.04 3.13 -6.75
N GLY A 269 26.03 2.22 -6.74
CA GLY A 269 27.16 2.25 -5.82
C GLY A 269 26.90 1.64 -4.43
N LEU A 270 25.74 0.99 -4.22
CA LEU A 270 25.39 0.33 -2.97
C LEU A 270 25.47 -1.20 -3.11
N SER A 271 26.24 -1.82 -2.22
CA SER A 271 26.19 -3.25 -1.97
C SER A 271 25.18 -3.55 -0.85
N ASP A 272 24.54 -4.72 -0.91
CA ASP A 272 23.80 -5.22 0.26
C ASP A 272 24.78 -5.49 1.42
N GLN A 273 24.30 -5.41 2.67
CA GLN A 273 25.11 -5.66 3.88
C GLN A 273 26.35 -4.77 3.97
N GLN A 274 26.27 -3.55 3.45
CA GLN A 274 27.38 -2.61 3.49
C GLN A 274 27.81 -2.36 4.95
N GLY A 275 29.09 -2.56 5.24
CA GLY A 275 29.64 -2.50 6.60
C GLY A 275 29.77 -3.86 7.29
N CYS A 276 29.38 -4.97 6.65
CA CYS A 276 29.82 -6.29 7.05
C CYS A 276 31.24 -6.56 6.60
N VAL A 277 32.15 -6.65 7.56
CA VAL A 277 33.40 -7.37 7.35
C VAL A 277 33.05 -8.83 7.60
N GLU A 278 32.89 -9.62 6.54
CA GLU A 278 33.10 -11.05 6.69
C GLU A 278 34.57 -11.19 7.08
N GLU A 279 34.85 -11.63 8.31
CA GLU A 279 36.20 -12.08 8.64
C GLU A 279 36.53 -13.21 7.67
N GLU A 280 37.29 -12.92 6.62
CA GLU A 280 37.94 -13.94 5.82
C GLU A 280 38.68 -14.82 6.82
N ALA A 281 38.30 -16.10 6.88
CA ALA A 281 38.98 -17.08 7.71
C ALA A 281 40.48 -17.02 7.36
N SER A 282 41.26 -16.47 8.28
CA SER A 282 42.72 -16.42 8.19
C SER A 282 43.23 -17.82 7.84
N PRO A 283 44.10 -18.00 6.82
CA PRO A 283 44.71 -19.29 6.58
C PRO A 283 45.46 -19.69 7.83
N ALA A 284 45.08 -20.82 8.43
CA ALA A 284 45.77 -21.38 9.58
C ALA A 284 47.29 -21.34 9.33
N GLU A 285 48.02 -20.64 10.22
CA GLU A 285 49.47 -20.69 10.24
C GLU A 285 49.91 -22.14 10.36
N GLU A 286 50.40 -22.69 9.24
CA GLU A 286 51.08 -23.96 9.19
C GLU A 286 52.34 -23.83 10.06
N SER A 287 52.26 -24.34 11.29
CA SER A 287 53.36 -24.35 12.24
C SER A 287 54.54 -25.11 11.64
N GLN A 288 55.56 -24.35 11.24
CA GLN A 288 56.85 -24.86 10.83
C GLN A 288 57.48 -25.64 11.99
N SER A 289 57.62 -26.96 11.84
CA SER A 289 58.54 -27.75 12.65
C SER A 289 59.84 -27.94 11.87
N LEU A 290 60.90 -27.26 12.33
CA LEU A 290 62.27 -27.46 11.85
C LEU A 290 62.89 -28.73 12.45
N PRO A 291 63.92 -29.31 11.80
CA PRO A 291 64.31 -30.71 11.94
C PRO A 291 65.45 -30.91 12.93
N THR A 292 65.55 -32.08 13.59
CA THR A 292 66.83 -32.52 14.14
C THR A 292 66.98 -34.04 14.25
N ALA A 293 67.96 -34.53 13.47
CA ALA A 293 68.95 -35.58 13.73
C ALA A 293 68.56 -37.05 13.98
N GLN A 294 69.13 -37.88 13.08
CA GLN A 294 69.45 -39.30 13.22
C GLN A 294 70.26 -39.62 14.49
N ALA A 295 70.00 -40.76 15.12
CA ALA A 295 71.04 -41.63 15.68
C ALA A 295 70.55 -43.08 15.91
N THR A 296 71.23 -44.00 15.21
CA THR A 296 71.67 -45.35 15.64
C THR A 296 70.66 -46.44 16.03
N ASN A 297 70.67 -47.49 15.20
CA ASN A 297 70.34 -48.89 15.52
C ASN A 297 71.08 -49.42 16.77
N PRO A 298 70.53 -50.45 17.44
CA PRO A 298 71.16 -51.76 17.31
C PRO A 298 70.20 -52.95 17.16
N VAL A 299 70.79 -54.02 16.62
CA VAL A 299 70.27 -55.37 16.34
C VAL A 299 70.14 -56.23 17.61
N ARG A 300 69.15 -57.15 17.61
CA ARG A 300 69.01 -58.50 18.25
C ARG A 300 67.61 -58.65 18.85
N LEU A 301 66.84 -59.74 18.67
CA LEU A 301 67.10 -61.15 18.33
C LEU A 301 66.23 -61.61 17.15
#